data_AF-A0A9Q0FPG0-F1
#
_entry.id   AF-A0A9Q0FPG0-F1
#
_cell.length_a   1.000
_cell.length_b   1.000
_cell.length_c   1.000
_cell.angle_alpha   90.00
_cell.angle_beta   90.00
_cell.angle_gamma   90.00
#
_symmetry.space_group_name_H-M   'P 1'
#
loop_
_entity.id
_entity.type
_entity.pdbx_description
1 polymer ?
#
loop_
_entity_poly.entity_id
_entity_poly.type
_entity_poly.pdbx_seq_one_letter_code
_entity_poly.pdbx_strand_id
1 'polypeptide(L)'
;MNSVEAVVTQIQGLSSNSGDLHALHGYLKQTEGLLHAESTRLLPLLDRLDPATHSLGYLYILEACTSGPVSKEQAKSLVLVLARFITSCTAQQIRLAFDKFVAVCKRFKDQVLLIEDPLRGVAPLLEAVLKLRSSSEHLTPLHPDFLQLCLLAKCYKTGLSILEDDIFEVDHPRDLFLYCYYGGMICIGQKRFRKALELLHNAVTAPMSSINAIAVEAYKKYVLVSLIHNGQFSTSLPKYASSPAQRNLKNLCQPYIELANSYSTGKILELETYVQANSGKFESDNNLGLVKQVVSSMYKRNIQRLTQTYLTLSLQDIANTVKLNSAKEAEMHVLQMIQDGEIYATINQKDGMVRFLEDPEQYKTCEMIENIDSSIQRIMNLSKKLTAMDELMSCDPLYLAKAGRERQRFDFDDFDTVPQKFNI
;
A
#
# COMPACT_ATOMS: atom_id res chain seq x y z
N MET A 1 -7.93 40.76 -31.48
CA MET A 1 -8.61 39.72 -30.68
C MET A 1 -7.63 39.26 -29.62
N ASN A 2 -8.04 39.21 -28.35
CA ASN A 2 -7.15 38.82 -27.25
C ASN A 2 -6.62 37.40 -27.53
N SER A 3 -5.31 37.21 -27.49
CA SER A 3 -4.66 35.93 -27.79
C SER A 3 -5.23 34.76 -26.96
N VAL A 4 -5.67 35.04 -25.73
CA VAL A 4 -6.29 34.06 -24.83
C VAL A 4 -7.74 33.72 -25.21
N GLU A 5 -8.51 34.67 -25.75
CA GLU A 5 -9.89 34.39 -26.22
C GLU A 5 -9.90 33.48 -27.45
N ALA A 6 -8.88 33.60 -28.30
CA ALA A 6 -8.68 32.68 -29.42
C ALA A 6 -8.44 31.25 -28.91
N VAL A 7 -7.67 31.07 -27.83
CA VAL A 7 -7.44 29.75 -27.21
C VAL A 7 -8.74 29.13 -26.71
N VAL A 8 -9.58 29.90 -25.99
CA VAL A 8 -10.89 29.40 -25.51
C VAL A 8 -11.78 28.96 -26.67
N THR A 9 -11.80 29.74 -27.77
CA THR A 9 -12.60 29.42 -28.96
C THR A 9 -12.11 28.13 -29.63
N GLN A 10 -10.79 27.92 -29.72
CA GLN A 10 -10.20 26.69 -30.25
C GLN A 10 -10.49 25.48 -29.36
N ILE A 11 -10.45 25.64 -28.03
CA ILE A 11 -10.84 24.59 -27.08
C ILE A 11 -12.30 24.21 -27.32
N GLN A 12 -13.22 25.17 -27.41
CA GLN A 12 -14.64 24.90 -27.64
C GLN A 12 -14.89 24.21 -29.00
N GLY A 13 -14.17 24.59 -30.04
CA GLY A 13 -14.33 24.01 -31.38
C GLY A 13 -13.79 22.59 -31.53
N LEU A 14 -12.67 22.27 -30.87
CA LEU A 14 -11.92 21.02 -31.12
C LEU A 14 -12.07 19.96 -30.01
N SER A 15 -12.82 20.23 -28.94
CA SER A 15 -12.98 19.27 -27.83
C SER A 15 -14.06 18.20 -28.07
N SER A 16 -14.89 18.37 -29.11
CA SER A 16 -16.09 17.56 -29.34
C SER A 16 -15.82 16.20 -30.00
N ASN A 17 -14.76 16.10 -30.82
CA ASN A 17 -14.47 14.91 -31.63
C ASN A 17 -13.11 14.31 -31.28
N SER A 18 -13.01 12.98 -31.23
CA SER A 18 -11.76 12.27 -30.91
C SER A 18 -10.63 12.53 -31.91
N GLY A 19 -10.94 12.72 -33.20
CA GLY A 19 -9.95 13.06 -34.23
C GLY A 19 -9.34 14.45 -34.04
N ASP A 20 -10.14 15.41 -33.56
CA ASP A 20 -9.73 16.81 -33.37
C ASP A 20 -8.96 17.02 -32.06
N LEU A 21 -9.10 16.11 -31.08
CA LEU A 21 -8.38 16.17 -29.80
C LEU A 21 -6.86 16.15 -29.95
N HIS A 22 -6.32 15.42 -30.93
CA HIS A 22 -4.88 15.41 -31.18
C HIS A 22 -4.40 16.75 -31.75
N ALA A 23 -5.19 17.38 -32.62
CA ALA A 23 -4.91 18.71 -33.14
C ALA A 23 -4.99 19.77 -32.02
N LEU A 24 -6.02 19.68 -31.17
CA LEU A 24 -6.15 20.52 -29.98
C LEU A 24 -4.94 20.36 -29.05
N HIS A 25 -4.51 19.12 -28.80
CA HIS A 25 -3.34 18.87 -27.97
C HIS A 25 -2.07 19.51 -28.55
N GLY A 26 -1.86 19.39 -29.85
CA GLY A 26 -0.74 20.06 -30.54
C GLY A 26 -0.79 21.58 -30.41
N TYR A 27 -1.97 22.17 -30.59
CA TYR A 27 -2.19 23.62 -30.43
C TYR A 27 -1.96 24.10 -28.99
N LEU A 28 -2.44 23.36 -27.99
CA LEU A 28 -2.25 23.70 -26.58
C LEU A 28 -0.78 23.65 -26.15
N LYS A 29 0.01 22.70 -26.68
CA LYS A 29 1.46 22.68 -26.46
C LYS A 29 2.16 23.92 -27.01
N GLN A 30 1.75 24.39 -28.20
CA GLN A 30 2.33 25.59 -28.80
C GLN A 30 1.97 26.88 -28.04
N THR A 31 0.79 26.91 -27.41
CA THR A 31 0.27 28.08 -26.69
C THR A 31 0.59 28.07 -25.19
N GLU A 32 1.32 27.06 -24.70
CA GLU A 32 1.63 26.86 -23.29
C GLU A 32 2.36 28.06 -22.66
N GLY A 33 3.35 28.63 -23.34
CA GLY A 33 4.07 29.80 -22.85
C GLY A 33 3.19 31.02 -22.67
N LEU A 34 2.17 31.18 -23.53
CA LEU A 34 1.19 32.26 -23.45
C LEU A 34 0.24 32.06 -22.26
N LEU A 35 -0.21 30.83 -22.02
CA LEU A 35 -1.04 30.51 -20.86
C LEU A 35 -0.33 30.80 -19.54
N HIS A 36 0.98 30.49 -19.45
CA HIS A 36 1.76 30.81 -18.27
C HIS A 36 1.94 32.32 -18.07
N ALA A 37 2.20 33.07 -19.14
CA ALA A 37 2.37 34.53 -19.09
C ALA A 37 1.09 35.25 -18.61
N GLU A 38 -0.09 34.75 -18.98
CA GLU A 38 -1.39 35.34 -18.63
C GLU A 38 -2.08 34.64 -17.44
N SER A 39 -1.36 33.81 -16.67
CA SER A 39 -1.91 32.91 -15.63
C SER A 39 -2.87 33.57 -14.62
N THR A 40 -2.68 34.84 -14.28
CA THR A 40 -3.54 35.59 -13.35
C THR A 40 -4.92 35.95 -13.92
N ARG A 41 -5.08 35.95 -15.25
CA ARG A 41 -6.29 36.36 -15.96
C ARG A 41 -7.11 35.19 -16.50
N LEU A 42 -6.61 33.96 -16.35
CA LEU A 42 -7.23 32.79 -16.98
C LEU A 42 -8.39 32.19 -16.18
N LEU A 43 -8.43 32.34 -14.84
CA LEU A 43 -9.46 31.72 -14.01
C LEU A 43 -10.90 32.05 -14.43
N PRO A 44 -11.28 33.30 -14.73
CA PRO A 44 -12.62 33.63 -15.20
C PRO A 44 -13.00 32.99 -16.54
N LEU A 45 -12.03 32.56 -17.34
CA LEU A 45 -12.29 31.91 -18.63
C LEU A 45 -12.81 30.49 -18.46
N LEU A 46 -12.57 29.87 -17.30
CA LEU A 46 -13.08 28.54 -16.98
C LEU A 46 -14.61 28.52 -16.90
N ASP A 47 -15.27 29.65 -16.61
CA ASP A 47 -16.74 29.74 -16.59
C ASP A 47 -17.36 29.54 -17.98
N ARG A 48 -16.57 29.72 -19.05
CA ARG A 48 -16.98 29.49 -20.44
C ARG A 48 -16.71 28.05 -20.92
N LEU A 49 -16.07 27.23 -20.09
CA LEU A 49 -15.66 25.87 -20.43
C LEU A 49 -16.35 24.87 -19.51
N ASP A 50 -16.96 23.86 -20.10
CA ASP A 50 -17.41 22.69 -19.35
C ASP A 50 -16.23 21.73 -19.06
N PRO A 51 -16.03 21.31 -17.80
CA PRO A 51 -14.89 20.46 -17.42
C PRO A 51 -14.97 19.03 -17.97
N ALA A 52 -16.14 18.51 -18.32
CA ALA A 52 -16.30 17.17 -18.88
C ALA A 52 -16.07 17.16 -20.40
N THR A 53 -16.63 18.13 -21.13
CA THR A 53 -16.46 18.20 -22.59
C THR A 53 -15.11 18.78 -22.99
N HIS A 54 -14.59 19.78 -22.26
CA HIS A 54 -13.35 20.49 -22.60
C HIS A 54 -12.18 20.14 -21.68
N SER A 55 -12.14 18.91 -21.14
CA SER A 55 -11.20 18.50 -20.10
C SER A 55 -9.73 18.81 -20.42
N LEU A 56 -9.29 18.61 -21.66
CA LEU A 56 -7.91 18.85 -22.08
C LEU A 56 -7.55 20.35 -22.03
N GLY A 57 -8.37 21.21 -22.62
CA GLY A 57 -8.15 22.65 -22.57
C GLY A 57 -8.26 23.22 -21.16
N TYR A 58 -9.25 22.75 -20.40
CA TYR A 58 -9.46 23.11 -19.00
C TYR A 58 -8.22 22.73 -18.15
N LEU A 59 -7.64 21.56 -18.40
CA LEU A 59 -6.41 21.11 -17.74
C LEU A 59 -5.23 22.05 -17.98
N TYR A 60 -4.98 22.45 -19.24
CA TYR A 60 -3.89 23.37 -19.57
C TYR A 60 -4.04 24.73 -18.88
N ILE A 61 -5.28 25.24 -18.81
CA ILE A 61 -5.57 26.49 -18.11
C ILE A 61 -5.32 26.34 -16.61
N LEU A 62 -5.84 25.29 -15.97
CA LEU A 62 -5.64 25.04 -14.54
C LEU A 62 -4.18 24.83 -14.19
N GLU A 63 -3.44 24.12 -15.03
CA GLU A 63 -2.01 23.89 -14.85
C GLU A 63 -1.26 25.23 -14.83
N ALA A 64 -1.52 26.12 -15.80
CA ALA A 64 -0.94 27.46 -15.79
C ALA A 64 -1.37 28.29 -14.56
N CYS A 65 -2.66 28.27 -14.17
CA CYS A 65 -3.19 29.02 -13.02
C CYS A 65 -2.60 28.58 -11.67
N THR A 66 -2.19 27.32 -11.57
CA THR A 66 -1.69 26.71 -10.33
C THR A 66 -0.17 26.61 -10.29
N SER A 67 0.53 27.06 -11.33
CA SER A 67 2.00 26.97 -11.43
C SER A 67 2.73 27.88 -10.43
N GLY A 68 2.14 29.00 -10.04
CA GLY A 68 2.70 29.96 -9.08
C GLY A 68 2.37 29.66 -7.62
N PRO A 69 3.02 30.34 -6.67
CA PRO A 69 2.68 30.26 -5.25
C PRO A 69 1.28 30.83 -5.01
N VAL A 70 0.52 30.19 -4.12
CA VAL A 70 -0.87 30.52 -3.84
C VAL A 70 -1.03 30.86 -2.36
N SER A 71 -1.71 31.97 -2.04
CA SER A 71 -2.08 32.33 -0.66
C SER A 71 -3.17 31.41 -0.10
N LYS A 72 -3.34 31.36 1.23
CA LYS A 72 -4.38 30.51 1.86
C LYS A 72 -5.79 30.90 1.40
N GLU A 73 -6.05 32.19 1.15
CA GLU A 73 -7.32 32.72 0.65
C GLU A 73 -7.60 32.27 -0.78
N GLN A 74 -6.62 32.40 -1.67
CA GLN A 74 -6.74 31.95 -3.06
C GLN A 74 -6.90 30.42 -3.14
N ALA A 75 -6.19 29.68 -2.28
CA ALA A 75 -6.30 28.22 -2.20
C ALA A 75 -7.73 27.79 -1.86
N LYS A 76 -8.44 28.48 -0.96
CA LYS A 76 -9.84 28.16 -0.63
C LYS A 76 -10.76 28.22 -1.86
N SER A 77 -10.58 29.22 -2.73
CA SER A 77 -11.34 29.30 -4.00
C SER A 77 -10.89 28.26 -5.02
N LEU A 78 -9.57 28.09 -5.20
CA LEU A 78 -9.00 27.20 -6.22
C LEU A 78 -9.30 25.74 -5.93
N VAL A 79 -9.27 25.31 -4.67
CA VAL A 79 -9.60 23.94 -4.25
C VAL A 79 -11.00 23.54 -4.74
N LEU A 80 -11.98 24.44 -4.71
CA LEU A 80 -13.32 24.14 -5.21
C LEU A 80 -13.34 23.94 -6.74
N VAL A 81 -12.65 24.81 -7.47
CA VAL A 81 -12.53 24.73 -8.94
C VAL A 81 -11.80 23.45 -9.36
N LEU A 82 -10.68 23.15 -8.69
CA LEU A 82 -9.87 21.96 -8.93
C LEU A 82 -10.64 20.68 -8.61
N ALA A 83 -11.31 20.62 -7.45
CA ALA A 83 -12.12 19.47 -7.08
C ALA A 83 -13.23 19.22 -8.11
N ARG A 84 -13.97 20.26 -8.51
CA ARG A 84 -15.01 20.15 -9.54
C ARG A 84 -14.43 19.61 -10.85
N PHE A 85 -13.28 20.13 -11.30
CA PHE A 85 -12.62 19.66 -12.51
C PHE A 85 -12.20 18.19 -12.40
N ILE A 86 -11.47 17.81 -11.36
CA ILE A 86 -10.98 16.44 -11.15
C ILE A 86 -12.15 15.45 -11.13
N THR A 87 -13.25 15.79 -10.46
CA THR A 87 -14.44 14.93 -10.41
C THR A 87 -15.17 14.86 -11.75
N SER A 88 -15.20 15.92 -12.56
CA SER A 88 -16.00 15.98 -13.79
C SER A 88 -15.24 15.63 -15.07
N CYS A 89 -13.91 15.71 -15.09
CA CYS A 89 -13.11 15.53 -16.31
C CYS A 89 -13.18 14.11 -16.89
N THR A 90 -12.91 13.98 -18.19
CA THR A 90 -12.94 12.69 -18.89
C THR A 90 -11.55 12.04 -18.96
N ALA A 91 -11.49 10.73 -18.68
CA ALA A 91 -10.25 9.95 -18.66
C ALA A 91 -9.50 10.00 -20.01
N GLN A 92 -10.23 9.93 -21.13
CA GLN A 92 -9.65 9.97 -22.48
C GLN A 92 -8.83 11.25 -22.72
N GLN A 93 -9.36 12.41 -22.34
CA GLN A 93 -8.71 13.69 -22.59
C GLN A 93 -7.55 13.94 -21.62
N ILE A 94 -7.71 13.65 -20.33
CA ILE A 94 -6.63 13.87 -19.34
C ILE A 94 -5.43 12.95 -19.58
N ARG A 95 -5.64 11.74 -20.13
CA ARG A 95 -4.56 10.81 -20.47
C ARG A 95 -3.68 11.31 -21.62
N LEU A 96 -4.21 12.19 -22.50
CA LEU A 96 -3.38 12.84 -23.54
C LEU A 96 -2.30 13.74 -22.94
N ALA A 97 -2.56 14.34 -21.77
CA ALA A 97 -1.63 15.21 -21.05
C ALA A 97 -1.42 14.70 -19.61
N PHE A 98 -1.05 13.42 -19.48
CA PHE A 98 -0.89 12.70 -18.20
C PHE A 98 -0.09 13.48 -17.16
N ASP A 99 1.12 13.94 -17.50
CA ASP A 99 2.01 14.63 -16.56
C ASP A 99 1.41 15.94 -16.02
N LYS A 100 0.68 16.67 -16.87
CA LYS A 100 -0.02 17.90 -16.47
C LYS A 100 -1.15 17.60 -15.49
N PHE A 101 -1.93 16.54 -15.74
CA PHE A 101 -2.99 16.14 -14.83
C PHE A 101 -2.45 15.69 -13.47
N VAL A 102 -1.35 14.92 -13.46
CA VAL A 102 -0.65 14.54 -12.22
C VAL A 102 -0.15 15.78 -11.47
N ALA A 103 0.45 16.75 -12.17
CA ALA A 103 0.92 18.00 -11.57
C ALA A 103 -0.22 18.81 -10.94
N VAL A 104 -1.36 18.94 -11.63
CA VAL A 104 -2.55 19.62 -11.11
C VAL A 104 -3.11 18.92 -9.88
N CYS A 105 -3.18 17.58 -9.87
CA CYS A 105 -3.64 16.82 -8.71
C CYS A 105 -2.70 16.95 -7.50
N LYS A 106 -1.38 16.99 -7.73
CA LYS A 106 -0.39 17.22 -6.67
C LYS A 106 -0.50 18.62 -6.08
N ARG A 107 -0.64 19.65 -6.93
CA ARG A 107 -0.89 21.04 -6.50
C ARG A 107 -2.22 21.18 -5.76
N PHE A 108 -3.27 20.47 -6.21
CA PHE A 108 -4.55 20.39 -5.51
C PHE A 108 -4.37 19.83 -4.09
N LYS A 109 -3.65 18.70 -3.94
CA LYS A 109 -3.31 18.14 -2.62
C LYS A 109 -2.59 19.18 -1.76
N ASP A 110 -1.56 19.83 -2.29
CA ASP A 110 -0.78 20.82 -1.53
C ASP A 110 -1.65 22.02 -1.07
N GLN A 111 -2.58 22.48 -1.92
CA GLN A 111 -3.54 23.52 -1.56
C GLN A 111 -4.54 23.07 -0.49
N VAL A 112 -5.02 21.82 -0.56
CA VAL A 112 -5.89 21.23 0.46
C VAL A 112 -5.17 21.15 1.81
N LEU A 113 -3.88 20.80 1.80
CA LEU A 113 -3.05 20.81 3.01
C LEU A 113 -2.78 22.22 3.53
N LEU A 114 -2.57 23.20 2.64
CA LEU A 114 -2.39 24.61 3.01
C LEU A 114 -3.62 25.21 3.71
N ILE A 115 -4.83 24.79 3.33
CA ILE A 115 -6.07 25.21 4.00
C ILE A 115 -6.40 24.36 5.24
N GLU A 116 -5.56 23.38 5.58
CA GLU A 116 -5.68 22.50 6.75
C GLU A 116 -6.96 21.63 6.77
N ASP A 117 -7.50 21.27 5.60
CA ASP A 117 -8.72 20.45 5.48
C ASP A 117 -8.49 19.25 4.53
N PRO A 118 -7.65 18.26 4.91
CA PRO A 118 -7.27 17.11 4.07
C PRO A 118 -8.47 16.29 3.57
N LEU A 119 -9.59 16.31 4.31
CA LEU A 119 -10.81 15.57 3.96
C LEU A 119 -11.37 15.98 2.59
N ARG A 120 -11.29 17.28 2.25
CA ARG A 120 -11.77 17.81 0.95
C ARG A 120 -11.05 17.22 -0.26
N GLY A 121 -9.81 16.77 -0.08
CA GLY A 121 -9.03 16.20 -1.17
C GLY A 121 -9.23 14.69 -1.36
N VAL A 122 -9.81 13.98 -0.39
CA VAL A 122 -9.92 12.51 -0.42
C VAL A 122 -10.76 12.03 -1.61
N ALA A 123 -12.00 12.50 -1.75
CA ALA A 123 -12.89 12.03 -2.82
C ALA A 123 -12.40 12.46 -4.22
N PRO A 124 -11.97 13.72 -4.47
CA PRO A 124 -11.43 14.09 -5.77
C PRO A 124 -10.17 13.32 -6.14
N LEU A 125 -9.21 13.11 -5.22
CA LEU A 125 -8.01 12.33 -5.55
C LEU A 125 -8.30 10.85 -5.79
N LEU A 126 -9.29 10.26 -5.11
CA LEU A 126 -9.73 8.91 -5.44
C LEU A 126 -10.21 8.83 -6.89
N GLU A 127 -11.06 9.77 -7.30
CA GLU A 127 -11.55 9.85 -8.68
C GLU A 127 -10.41 10.06 -9.68
N ALA A 128 -9.42 10.90 -9.35
CA ALA A 128 -8.23 11.09 -10.16
C ALA A 128 -7.43 9.79 -10.36
N VAL A 129 -7.23 9.01 -9.29
CA VAL A 129 -6.56 7.71 -9.34
C VAL A 129 -7.33 6.75 -10.25
N LEU A 130 -8.65 6.67 -10.09
CA LEU A 130 -9.52 5.79 -10.90
C LEU A 130 -9.57 6.19 -12.37
N LYS A 131 -9.48 7.48 -12.71
CA LYS A 131 -9.45 7.93 -14.11
C LYS A 131 -8.09 7.75 -14.77
N LEU A 132 -6.99 7.88 -14.01
CA LEU A 132 -5.64 7.69 -14.54
C LEU A 132 -5.26 6.22 -14.73
N ARG A 133 -5.78 5.32 -13.89
CA ARG A 133 -5.41 3.91 -13.97
C ARG A 133 -5.82 3.30 -15.32
N SER A 134 -4.89 2.64 -15.98
CA SER A 134 -5.15 1.79 -17.15
C SER A 134 -5.84 0.50 -16.73
N SER A 135 -5.49 -0.04 -15.55
CA SER A 135 -6.01 -1.29 -15.02
C SER A 135 -6.12 -1.28 -13.47
N SER A 136 -6.77 -2.34 -12.96
CA SER A 136 -6.59 -2.95 -11.63
C SER A 136 -5.23 -2.75 -10.97
N GLU A 137 -4.22 -3.01 -11.79
CA GLU A 137 -2.97 -3.62 -11.36
C GLU A 137 -1.82 -2.64 -11.48
N HIS A 138 -2.11 -1.44 -11.97
CA HIS A 138 -1.14 -0.40 -12.28
C HIS A 138 -1.10 0.67 -11.20
N LEU A 139 0.08 0.87 -10.60
CA LEU A 139 0.32 1.92 -9.63
C LEU A 139 0.52 3.27 -10.31
N THR A 140 -0.51 4.10 -10.29
CA THR A 140 -0.39 5.51 -10.72
C THR A 140 0.38 6.36 -9.71
N PRO A 141 1.03 7.46 -10.15
CA PRO A 141 1.72 8.41 -9.26
C PRO A 141 0.85 9.12 -8.22
N LEU A 142 -0.48 9.02 -8.32
CA LEU A 142 -1.43 9.66 -7.40
C LEU A 142 -1.87 8.76 -6.24
N HIS A 143 -1.61 7.44 -6.30
CA HIS A 143 -1.96 6.55 -5.18
C HIS A 143 -1.31 6.98 -3.86
N PRO A 144 0.00 7.31 -3.80
CA PRO A 144 0.62 7.78 -2.56
C PRO A 144 -0.01 9.05 -2.02
N ASP A 145 -0.31 10.01 -2.89
CA ASP A 145 -0.90 11.30 -2.54
C ASP A 145 -2.32 11.13 -1.95
N PHE A 146 -3.13 10.25 -2.56
CA PHE A 146 -4.45 9.89 -2.06
C PHE A 146 -4.38 9.18 -0.69
N LEU A 147 -3.48 8.19 -0.53
CA LEU A 147 -3.29 7.49 0.73
C LEU A 147 -2.80 8.43 1.84
N GLN A 148 -1.92 9.37 1.50
CA GLN A 148 -1.47 10.41 2.43
C GLN A 148 -2.64 11.27 2.93
N LEU A 149 -3.54 11.72 2.05
CA LEU A 149 -4.73 12.45 2.46
C LEU A 149 -5.65 11.60 3.34
N CYS A 150 -5.84 10.32 3.00
CA CYS A 150 -6.63 9.41 3.83
C CYS A 150 -6.06 9.26 5.24
N LEU A 151 -4.73 9.19 5.37
CA LEU A 151 -4.06 9.15 6.68
C LEU A 151 -4.29 10.42 7.49
N LEU A 152 -4.08 11.59 6.87
CA LEU A 152 -4.23 12.90 7.51
C LEU A 152 -5.67 13.19 7.90
N ALA A 153 -6.64 12.84 7.04
CA ALA A 153 -8.07 12.98 7.30
C ALA A 153 -8.64 11.84 8.17
N LYS A 154 -7.83 10.85 8.58
CA LYS A 154 -8.25 9.63 9.30
C LYS A 154 -9.36 8.84 8.58
N CYS A 155 -9.43 8.94 7.26
CA CYS A 155 -10.40 8.26 6.39
C CYS A 155 -9.90 6.89 5.94
N TYR A 156 -9.59 6.01 6.90
CA TYR A 156 -8.95 4.72 6.62
C TYR A 156 -9.82 3.77 5.81
N LYS A 157 -11.15 3.84 5.94
CA LYS A 157 -12.08 2.99 5.16
C LYS A 157 -11.99 3.31 3.66
N THR A 158 -11.93 4.59 3.31
CA THR A 158 -11.79 5.04 1.92
C THR A 158 -10.40 4.70 1.38
N GLY A 159 -9.34 4.87 2.18
CA GLY A 159 -8.00 4.46 1.77
C GLY A 159 -7.86 2.96 1.52
N LEU A 160 -8.63 2.12 2.24
CA LEU A 160 -8.59 0.67 2.09
C LEU A 160 -9.14 0.19 0.74
N SER A 161 -10.08 0.91 0.11
CA SER A 161 -10.76 0.42 -1.10
C SER A 161 -9.83 0.23 -2.31
N ILE A 162 -8.68 0.92 -2.34
CA ILE A 162 -7.67 0.75 -3.39
C ILE A 162 -6.56 -0.24 -3.00
N LEU A 163 -6.49 -0.63 -1.72
CA LEU A 163 -5.47 -1.56 -1.20
C LEU A 163 -5.92 -3.02 -1.31
N GLU A 164 -7.19 -3.25 -1.67
CA GLU A 164 -7.73 -4.59 -1.93
C GLU A 164 -7.29 -5.14 -3.28
N ASP A 165 -6.96 -4.26 -4.23
CA ASP A 165 -6.40 -4.62 -5.53
C ASP A 165 -4.92 -5.07 -5.40
N ASP A 166 -4.53 -6.09 -6.16
CA ASP A 166 -3.15 -6.51 -6.27
C ASP A 166 -2.43 -5.72 -7.38
N ILE A 167 -1.36 -5.03 -7.01
CA ILE A 167 -0.57 -4.18 -7.91
C ILE A 167 0.64 -4.98 -8.44
N PHE A 168 0.81 -4.96 -9.76
CA PHE A 168 1.89 -5.66 -10.47
C PHE A 168 2.74 -4.74 -11.35
N GLU A 169 2.19 -3.61 -11.79
CA GLU A 169 2.88 -2.64 -12.66
C GLU A 169 3.21 -1.37 -11.88
N VAL A 170 4.47 -0.94 -11.94
CA VAL A 170 4.99 0.21 -11.20
C VAL A 170 5.99 0.96 -12.08
N ASP A 171 5.70 2.23 -12.35
CA ASP A 171 6.60 3.08 -13.14
C ASP A 171 7.73 3.69 -12.29
N HIS A 172 7.38 4.17 -11.09
CA HIS A 172 8.26 4.98 -10.27
C HIS A 172 8.55 4.31 -8.91
N PRO A 173 9.81 3.99 -8.59
CA PRO A 173 10.16 3.30 -7.34
C PRO A 173 9.69 4.04 -6.09
N ARG A 174 9.81 5.38 -6.07
CA ARG A 174 9.39 6.21 -4.93
C ARG A 174 7.91 6.05 -4.62
N ASP A 175 7.07 5.93 -5.65
CA ASP A 175 5.63 5.82 -5.51
C ASP A 175 5.26 4.47 -4.90
N LEU A 176 5.98 3.39 -5.24
CA LEU A 176 5.85 2.09 -4.58
C LEU A 176 6.18 2.16 -3.09
N PHE A 177 7.31 2.77 -2.70
CA PHE A 177 7.69 2.90 -1.29
C PHE A 177 6.60 3.64 -0.49
N LEU A 178 6.10 4.76 -1.01
CA LEU A 178 5.08 5.55 -0.33
C LEU A 178 3.71 4.84 -0.32
N TYR A 179 3.32 4.20 -1.42
CA TYR A 179 2.10 3.40 -1.50
C TYR A 179 2.11 2.30 -0.44
N CYS A 180 3.17 1.50 -0.39
CA CYS A 180 3.33 0.42 0.57
C CYS A 180 3.39 0.94 2.01
N TYR A 181 4.12 2.03 2.27
CA TYR A 181 4.24 2.58 3.61
C TYR A 181 2.91 3.17 4.12
N TYR A 182 2.27 4.05 3.33
CA TYR A 182 1.00 4.66 3.71
C TYR A 182 -0.14 3.64 3.75
N GLY A 183 -0.20 2.73 2.78
CA GLY A 183 -1.15 1.62 2.79
C GLY A 183 -0.97 0.73 4.01
N GLY A 184 0.28 0.39 4.37
CA GLY A 184 0.61 -0.33 5.59
C GLY A 184 0.11 0.39 6.85
N MET A 185 0.28 1.71 6.94
CA MET A 185 -0.26 2.50 8.05
C MET A 185 -1.78 2.51 8.12
N ILE A 186 -2.48 2.59 6.98
CA ILE A 186 -3.95 2.49 6.93
C ILE A 186 -4.41 1.11 7.41
N CYS A 187 -3.76 0.03 6.93
CA CYS A 187 -4.06 -1.33 7.36
C CYS A 187 -3.78 -1.53 8.86
N ILE A 188 -2.71 -0.96 9.42
CA ILE A 188 -2.44 -0.94 10.87
C ILE A 188 -3.57 -0.23 11.62
N GLY A 189 -4.00 0.94 11.16
CA GLY A 189 -5.09 1.70 11.77
C GLY A 189 -6.43 0.94 11.80
N GLN A 190 -6.66 0.08 10.81
CA GLN A 190 -7.82 -0.81 10.72
C GLN A 190 -7.59 -2.19 11.36
N LYS A 191 -6.44 -2.43 12.01
CA LYS A 191 -6.02 -3.73 12.56
C LYS A 191 -5.99 -4.88 11.54
N ARG A 192 -5.90 -4.57 10.25
CA ARG A 192 -5.67 -5.57 9.17
C ARG A 192 -4.18 -5.91 9.08
N PHE A 193 -3.64 -6.51 10.14
CA PHE A 193 -2.20 -6.71 10.30
C PHE A 193 -1.58 -7.59 9.21
N ARG A 194 -2.30 -8.59 8.70
CA ARG A 194 -1.80 -9.45 7.61
C ARG A 194 -1.48 -8.64 6.34
N LYS A 195 -2.42 -7.84 5.84
CA LYS A 195 -2.21 -6.97 4.67
C LYS A 195 -1.19 -5.87 4.97
N ALA A 196 -1.15 -5.35 6.21
CA ALA A 196 -0.13 -4.41 6.62
C ALA A 196 1.29 -4.99 6.51
N LEU A 197 1.48 -6.25 6.96
CA LEU A 197 2.76 -6.94 6.83
C LEU A 197 3.16 -7.15 5.37
N GLU A 198 2.22 -7.54 4.51
CA GLU A 198 2.47 -7.68 3.07
C GLU A 198 2.98 -6.36 2.46
N LEU A 199 2.29 -5.25 2.74
CA LEU A 199 2.68 -3.93 2.23
C LEU A 199 4.03 -3.46 2.81
N LEU A 200 4.23 -3.59 4.12
CA LEU A 200 5.49 -3.20 4.76
C LEU A 200 6.67 -4.06 4.31
N HIS A 201 6.44 -5.37 4.12
CA HIS A 201 7.43 -6.28 3.55
C HIS A 201 7.83 -5.84 2.14
N ASN A 202 6.85 -5.52 1.29
CA ASN A 202 7.11 -5.01 -0.06
C ASN A 202 7.94 -3.72 -0.03
N ALA A 203 7.65 -2.78 0.87
CA ALA A 203 8.46 -1.57 1.05
C ALA A 203 9.90 -1.88 1.52
N VAL A 204 10.08 -2.86 2.40
CA VAL A 204 11.40 -3.23 2.94
C VAL A 204 12.26 -3.98 1.91
N THR A 205 11.64 -4.81 1.07
CA THR A 205 12.35 -5.63 0.08
C THR A 205 12.46 -4.99 -1.30
N ALA A 206 11.76 -3.89 -1.55
CA ALA A 206 11.79 -3.20 -2.83
C ALA A 206 13.23 -2.86 -3.27
N PRO A 207 13.55 -2.96 -4.56
CA PRO A 207 14.87 -2.61 -5.08
C PRO A 207 15.24 -1.16 -4.74
N MET A 208 16.42 -0.96 -4.17
CA MET A 208 16.98 0.37 -3.89
C MET A 208 18.51 0.34 -4.04
N SER A 209 19.06 1.40 -4.62
CA SER A 209 20.51 1.58 -4.77
C SER A 209 21.15 2.15 -3.50
N SER A 210 20.39 2.93 -2.73
CA SER A 210 20.77 3.51 -1.46
C SER A 210 19.62 3.37 -0.47
N ILE A 211 19.94 3.44 0.83
CA ILE A 211 18.91 3.38 1.87
C ILE A 211 18.07 4.66 1.83
N ASN A 212 16.75 4.50 1.93
CA ASN A 212 15.82 5.63 1.97
C ASN A 212 15.06 5.66 3.29
N ALA A 213 14.65 6.86 3.72
CA ALA A 213 13.98 7.05 5.01
C ALA A 213 12.62 6.33 5.09
N ILE A 214 11.91 6.18 3.96
CA ILE A 214 10.61 5.50 3.91
C ILE A 214 10.79 4.02 4.28
N ALA A 215 11.79 3.35 3.71
CA ALA A 215 12.12 1.96 4.01
C ALA A 215 12.52 1.76 5.48
N VAL A 216 13.25 2.72 6.07
CA VAL A 216 13.60 2.71 7.50
C VAL A 216 12.34 2.79 8.36
N GLU A 217 11.44 3.73 8.10
CA GLU A 217 10.19 3.87 8.85
C GLU A 217 9.24 2.68 8.64
N ALA A 218 9.21 2.12 7.41
CA ALA A 218 8.48 0.89 7.11
C ALA A 218 9.04 -0.30 7.90
N TYR A 219 10.36 -0.44 7.99
CA TYR A 219 10.99 -1.54 8.71
C TYR A 219 10.70 -1.49 10.22
N LYS A 220 10.73 -0.30 10.84
CA LYS A 220 10.31 -0.11 12.24
C LYS A 220 8.91 -0.65 12.49
N LYS A 221 7.94 -0.25 11.64
CA LYS A 221 6.56 -0.72 11.75
C LYS A 221 6.43 -2.20 11.39
N TYR A 222 7.21 -2.71 10.44
CA TYR A 222 7.24 -4.12 10.07
C TYR A 222 7.63 -5.01 11.25
N VAL A 223 8.66 -4.61 12.02
CA VAL A 223 9.05 -5.29 13.26
C VAL A 223 7.88 -5.31 14.24
N LEU A 224 7.30 -4.15 14.55
CA LEU A 224 6.24 -4.04 15.55
C LEU A 224 4.99 -4.85 15.17
N VAL A 225 4.53 -4.74 13.93
CA VAL A 225 3.36 -5.49 13.45
C VAL A 225 3.66 -6.99 13.41
N SER A 226 4.89 -7.40 13.09
CA SER A 226 5.27 -8.82 13.14
C SER A 226 5.17 -9.38 14.56
N LEU A 227 5.61 -8.62 15.56
CA LEU A 227 5.48 -9.03 16.96
C LEU A 227 4.01 -9.12 17.40
N ILE A 228 3.17 -8.18 16.98
CA ILE A 228 1.73 -8.16 17.32
C ILE A 228 1.00 -9.34 16.66
N HIS A 229 1.21 -9.57 15.36
CA HIS A 229 0.43 -10.53 14.59
C HIS A 229 1.02 -11.94 14.61
N ASN A 230 2.34 -12.07 14.39
CA ASN A 230 3.00 -13.38 14.29
C ASN A 230 3.56 -13.84 15.64
N GLY A 231 3.70 -12.94 16.62
CA GLY A 231 4.31 -13.24 17.91
C GLY A 231 5.83 -13.49 17.83
N GLN A 232 6.46 -13.14 16.71
CA GLN A 232 7.90 -13.30 16.49
C GLN A 232 8.38 -12.41 15.33
N PHE A 233 9.68 -12.16 15.30
CA PHE A 233 10.32 -11.42 14.22
C PHE A 233 11.66 -12.06 13.84
N SER A 234 11.93 -12.20 12.55
CA SER A 234 13.23 -12.59 12.04
C SER A 234 13.95 -11.39 11.45
N THR A 235 15.20 -11.17 11.86
CA THR A 235 16.04 -10.12 11.29
C THR A 235 16.53 -10.44 9.87
N SER A 236 16.42 -11.70 9.43
CA SER A 236 16.86 -12.10 8.09
C SER A 236 15.85 -11.67 7.03
N LEU A 237 16.27 -10.76 6.16
CA LEU A 237 15.52 -10.42 4.95
C LEU A 237 15.73 -11.49 3.87
N PRO A 238 14.77 -11.66 2.94
CA PRO A 238 14.94 -12.55 1.79
C PRO A 238 16.20 -12.22 0.98
N LYS A 239 16.78 -13.23 0.32
CA LYS A 239 18.00 -13.08 -0.49
C LYS A 239 17.83 -12.06 -1.64
N TYR A 240 16.61 -11.91 -2.15
CA TYR A 240 16.29 -10.95 -3.21
C TYR A 240 16.16 -9.51 -2.71
N ALA A 241 16.10 -9.27 -1.40
CA ALA A 241 16.10 -7.92 -0.86
C ALA A 241 17.42 -7.21 -1.22
N SER A 242 17.36 -5.90 -1.44
CA SER A 242 18.53 -5.13 -1.86
C SER A 242 19.68 -5.20 -0.84
N SER A 243 20.93 -5.17 -1.34
CA SER A 243 22.13 -5.14 -0.50
C SER A 243 22.14 -3.99 0.53
N PRO A 244 21.73 -2.74 0.18
CA PRO A 244 21.56 -1.68 1.16
C PRO A 244 20.56 -2.02 2.26
N ALA A 245 19.42 -2.63 1.94
CA ALA A 245 18.42 -3.03 2.93
C ALA A 245 18.99 -4.08 3.91
N GLN A 246 19.59 -5.14 3.37
CA GLN A 246 20.18 -6.22 4.19
C GLN A 246 21.30 -5.72 5.12
N ARG A 247 22.13 -4.77 4.67
CA ARG A 247 23.27 -4.26 5.45
C ARG A 247 22.89 -3.21 6.47
N ASN A 248 21.90 -2.35 6.18
CA ASN A 248 21.69 -1.12 6.94
C ASN A 248 20.43 -1.11 7.81
N LEU A 249 19.32 -1.75 7.39
CA LEU A 249 18.03 -1.58 8.09
C LEU A 249 18.08 -2.05 9.54
N LYS A 250 18.73 -3.18 9.81
CA LYS A 250 18.95 -3.69 11.18
C LYS A 250 19.70 -2.67 12.04
N ASN A 251 20.77 -2.10 11.52
CA ASN A 251 21.63 -1.16 12.27
C ASN A 251 20.94 0.19 12.50
N LEU A 252 20.15 0.66 11.54
CA LEU A 252 19.41 1.92 11.67
C LEU A 252 18.20 1.81 12.60
N CYS A 253 17.71 0.60 12.85
CA CYS A 253 16.51 0.34 13.65
C CYS A 253 16.80 -0.46 14.93
N GLN A 254 18.02 -0.38 15.48
CA GLN A 254 18.45 -1.18 16.63
C GLN A 254 17.47 -1.18 17.82
N PRO A 255 16.86 -0.04 18.24
CA PRO A 255 15.89 -0.08 19.34
C PRO A 255 14.67 -0.97 19.11
N TYR A 256 14.27 -1.16 17.85
CA TYR A 256 13.17 -2.05 17.47
C TYR A 256 13.62 -3.51 17.41
N ILE A 257 14.88 -3.76 17.02
CA ILE A 257 15.47 -5.10 17.00
C ILE A 257 15.70 -5.61 18.43
N GLU A 258 16.21 -4.75 19.32
CA GLU A 258 16.36 -5.05 20.74
C GLU A 258 15.01 -5.26 21.43
N LEU A 259 13.98 -4.48 21.07
CA LEU A 259 12.60 -4.72 21.50
C LEU A 259 12.13 -6.13 21.08
N ALA A 260 12.38 -6.53 19.82
CA ALA A 260 12.03 -7.86 19.33
C ALA A 260 12.79 -8.97 20.06
N ASN A 261 14.07 -8.76 20.36
CA ASN A 261 14.88 -9.69 21.16
C ASN A 261 14.33 -9.82 22.59
N SER A 262 14.02 -8.70 23.25
CA SER A 262 13.37 -8.70 24.57
C SER A 262 12.01 -9.41 24.52
N TYR A 263 11.21 -9.19 23.47
CA TYR A 263 9.94 -9.87 23.26
C TYR A 263 10.12 -11.40 23.17
N SER A 264 11.14 -11.88 22.47
CA SER A 264 11.38 -13.31 22.29
C SER A 264 11.61 -14.09 23.60
N THR A 265 12.08 -13.42 24.67
CA THR A 265 12.32 -14.06 25.97
C THR A 265 11.01 -14.42 26.69
N GLY A 266 9.89 -13.80 26.31
CA GLY A 266 8.59 -13.98 26.95
C GLY A 266 8.44 -13.28 28.31
N LYS A 267 9.45 -12.55 28.78
CA LYS A 267 9.44 -11.90 30.09
C LYS A 267 8.88 -10.47 29.99
N ILE A 268 7.64 -10.31 30.47
CA ILE A 268 6.89 -9.05 30.36
C ILE A 268 7.58 -7.88 31.07
N LEU A 269 8.07 -8.07 32.31
CA LEU A 269 8.71 -6.99 33.07
C LEU A 269 9.98 -6.45 32.40
N GLU A 270 10.78 -7.33 31.78
CA GLU A 270 11.96 -6.92 31.01
C GLU A 270 11.55 -6.11 29.78
N LEU A 271 10.49 -6.53 29.08
CA LEU A 271 9.94 -5.83 27.93
C LEU A 271 9.40 -4.44 28.32
N GLU A 272 8.61 -4.36 29.39
CA GLU A 272 8.07 -3.10 29.90
C GLU A 272 9.17 -2.12 30.30
N THR A 273 10.19 -2.61 31.02
CA THR A 273 11.36 -1.82 31.42
C THR A 273 12.09 -1.28 30.20
N TYR A 274 12.29 -2.11 29.17
CA TYR A 274 12.93 -1.70 27.92
C TYR A 274 12.11 -0.62 27.19
N VAL A 275 10.78 -0.78 27.12
CA VAL A 275 9.87 0.19 26.50
C VAL A 275 9.86 1.52 27.26
N GLN A 276 9.86 1.49 28.58
CA GLN A 276 9.92 2.71 29.41
C GLN A 276 11.25 3.46 29.20
N ALA A 277 12.37 2.75 29.23
CA ALA A 277 13.70 3.32 29.03
C ALA A 277 13.89 3.96 27.63
N ASN A 278 13.22 3.42 26.60
CA ASN A 278 13.31 3.90 25.21
C ASN A 278 12.08 4.68 24.73
N SER A 279 11.19 5.06 25.65
CA SER A 279 9.89 5.71 25.34
C SER A 279 10.03 6.94 24.46
N GLY A 280 10.98 7.83 24.77
CA GLY A 280 11.25 9.04 23.99
C GLY A 280 11.64 8.76 22.53
N LYS A 281 12.32 7.64 22.26
CA LYS A 281 12.67 7.24 20.89
C LYS A 281 11.46 6.74 20.10
N PHE A 282 10.60 5.96 20.75
CA PHE A 282 9.37 5.48 20.13
C PHE A 282 8.35 6.59 19.91
N GLU A 283 8.33 7.59 20.80
CA GLU A 283 7.51 8.78 20.67
C GLU A 283 8.01 9.69 19.54
N SER A 284 9.33 9.94 19.45
CA SER A 284 9.91 10.71 18.33
C SER A 284 9.62 10.09 16.97
N ASP A 285 9.56 8.76 16.90
CA ASP A 285 9.25 8.01 15.69
C ASP A 285 7.73 7.85 15.45
N ASN A 286 6.87 8.42 16.31
CA ASN A 286 5.41 8.30 16.29
C ASN A 286 4.88 6.85 16.31
N ASN A 287 5.60 5.95 16.98
CA ASN A 287 5.27 4.51 17.04
C ASN A 287 4.89 4.03 18.46
N LEU A 288 4.91 4.91 19.48
CA LEU A 288 4.68 4.53 20.88
C LEU A 288 3.35 3.76 21.09
N GLY A 289 2.27 4.16 20.42
CA GLY A 289 0.99 3.45 20.51
C GLY A 289 1.06 2.01 20.01
N LEU A 290 1.84 1.76 18.95
CA LEU A 290 2.05 0.42 18.41
C LEU A 290 2.99 -0.41 19.29
N VAL A 291 4.00 0.22 19.90
CA VAL A 291 4.86 -0.43 20.90
C VAL A 291 4.06 -0.87 22.13
N LYS A 292 3.11 -0.06 22.60
CA LYS A 292 2.19 -0.47 23.67
C LYS A 292 1.36 -1.69 23.28
N GLN A 293 0.92 -1.77 22.01
CA GLN A 293 0.23 -2.96 21.51
C GLN A 293 1.14 -4.19 21.46
N VAL A 294 2.44 -4.04 21.17
CA VAL A 294 3.43 -5.13 21.31
C VAL A 294 3.49 -5.63 22.75
N VAL A 295 3.54 -4.74 23.74
CA VAL A 295 3.50 -5.17 25.16
C VAL A 295 2.21 -5.91 25.47
N SER A 296 1.06 -5.40 25.04
CA SER A 296 -0.24 -6.07 25.24
C SER A 296 -0.33 -7.43 24.54
N SER A 297 0.28 -7.59 23.35
CA SER A 297 0.26 -8.87 22.63
C SER A 297 1.09 -9.95 23.33
N MET A 298 2.08 -9.57 24.17
CA MET A 298 2.87 -10.53 24.95
C MET A 298 2.00 -11.36 25.89
N TYR A 299 1.02 -10.74 26.55
CA TYR A 299 0.11 -11.44 27.46
C TYR A 299 -0.68 -12.52 26.70
N LYS A 300 -1.29 -12.14 25.57
CA LYS A 300 -2.00 -13.07 24.68
C LYS A 300 -1.07 -14.20 24.22
N ARG A 301 0.17 -13.88 23.84
CA ARG A 301 1.15 -14.86 23.38
C ARG A 301 1.56 -15.85 24.48
N ASN A 302 1.76 -15.37 25.69
CA ASN A 302 2.11 -16.22 26.83
C ASN A 302 0.94 -17.13 27.21
N ILE A 303 -0.31 -16.67 27.14
CA ILE A 303 -1.49 -17.51 27.32
C ILE A 303 -1.57 -18.59 26.22
N GLN A 304 -1.34 -18.22 24.94
CA GLN A 304 -1.28 -19.19 23.84
C GLN A 304 -0.21 -20.27 24.06
N ARG A 305 0.93 -19.94 24.67
CA ARG A 305 1.96 -20.95 24.99
C ARG A 305 1.47 -21.97 26.02
N LEU A 306 0.61 -21.55 26.97
CA LEU A 306 0.05 -22.46 27.97
C LEU A 306 -0.85 -23.53 27.35
N THR A 307 -1.50 -23.24 26.22
CA THR A 307 -2.35 -24.23 25.53
C THR A 307 -1.55 -25.38 24.94
N GLN A 308 -0.22 -25.22 24.77
CA GLN A 308 0.66 -26.26 24.25
C GLN A 308 1.13 -27.23 25.34
N THR A 309 1.11 -26.82 26.60
CA THR A 309 1.63 -27.59 27.73
C THR A 309 0.56 -28.08 28.68
N TYR A 310 -0.59 -27.41 28.71
CA TYR A 310 -1.68 -27.70 29.64
C TYR A 310 -2.97 -28.00 28.90
N LEU A 311 -3.71 -29.02 29.38
CA LEU A 311 -5.09 -29.27 28.97
C LEU A 311 -6.07 -28.47 29.83
N THR A 312 -5.79 -28.33 31.12
CA THR A 312 -6.61 -27.57 32.07
C THR A 312 -5.72 -26.86 33.07
N LEU A 313 -6.00 -25.59 33.34
CA LEU A 313 -5.18 -24.74 34.20
C LEU A 313 -6.07 -23.77 34.98
N SER A 314 -5.73 -23.46 36.23
CA SER A 314 -6.50 -22.51 37.03
C SER A 314 -6.29 -21.07 36.54
N LEU A 315 -7.30 -20.21 36.69
CA LEU A 315 -7.20 -18.79 36.37
C LEU A 315 -6.12 -18.08 37.21
N GLN A 316 -5.90 -18.55 38.44
CA GLN A 316 -4.86 -18.02 39.31
C GLN A 316 -3.45 -18.41 38.81
N ASP A 317 -3.26 -19.64 38.33
CA ASP A 317 -1.98 -20.08 37.76
C ASP A 317 -1.67 -19.38 36.44
N ILE A 318 -2.69 -19.13 35.61
CA ILE A 318 -2.56 -18.29 34.42
C ILE A 318 -2.10 -16.89 34.83
N ALA A 319 -2.75 -16.27 35.81
CA ALA A 319 -2.37 -14.94 36.28
C ALA A 319 -0.92 -14.91 36.80
N ASN A 320 -0.52 -15.90 37.60
CA ASN A 320 0.82 -15.98 38.18
C ASN A 320 1.92 -16.21 37.12
N THR A 321 1.64 -17.06 36.13
CA THR A 321 2.57 -17.41 35.06
C THR A 321 2.74 -16.26 34.08
N VAL A 322 1.64 -15.60 33.72
CA VAL A 322 1.62 -14.49 32.74
C VAL A 322 1.80 -13.12 33.41
N LYS A 323 1.96 -13.07 34.74
CA LYS A 323 2.17 -11.84 35.53
C LYS A 323 1.03 -10.83 35.40
N LEU A 324 -0.21 -11.34 35.42
CA LEU A 324 -1.42 -10.52 35.58
C LEU A 324 -1.71 -10.29 37.06
N ASN A 325 -2.48 -9.24 37.38
CA ASN A 325 -2.71 -8.84 38.76
C ASN A 325 -3.71 -9.74 39.49
N SER A 326 -4.61 -10.41 38.76
CA SER A 326 -5.66 -11.23 39.36
C SER A 326 -6.19 -12.32 38.43
N ALA A 327 -6.81 -13.34 39.02
CA ALA A 327 -7.58 -14.36 38.29
C ALA A 327 -8.70 -13.75 37.42
N LYS A 328 -9.31 -12.63 37.84
CA LYS A 328 -10.33 -11.91 37.07
C LYS A 328 -9.75 -11.27 35.80
N GLU A 329 -8.56 -10.72 35.90
CA GLU A 329 -7.85 -10.16 34.75
C GLU A 329 -7.45 -11.26 33.77
N ALA A 330 -6.98 -12.40 34.27
CA ALA A 330 -6.73 -13.59 33.46
C ALA A 330 -8.00 -14.09 32.77
N GLU A 331 -9.14 -14.13 33.47
CA GLU A 331 -10.43 -14.52 32.90
C GLU A 331 -10.84 -13.59 31.76
N MET A 332 -10.70 -12.27 31.94
CA MET A 332 -10.99 -11.27 30.91
C MET A 332 -10.12 -11.45 29.66
N HIS A 333 -8.81 -11.68 29.84
CA HIS A 333 -7.92 -11.95 28.72
C HIS A 333 -8.30 -13.24 27.98
N VAL A 334 -8.53 -14.34 28.71
CA VAL A 334 -8.92 -15.62 28.11
C VAL A 334 -10.25 -15.48 27.35
N LEU A 335 -11.23 -14.81 27.94
CA LEU A 335 -12.53 -14.56 27.30
C LEU A 335 -12.37 -13.77 25.99
N GLN A 336 -11.58 -12.69 26.01
CA GLN A 336 -11.32 -11.90 24.82
C GLN A 336 -10.61 -12.72 23.73
N MET A 337 -9.63 -13.55 24.11
CA MET A 337 -8.92 -14.42 23.16
C MET A 337 -9.83 -15.50 22.55
N ILE A 338 -10.80 -16.02 23.31
CA ILE A 338 -11.83 -16.94 22.78
C ILE A 338 -12.72 -16.21 21.77
N GLN A 339 -13.18 -15.00 22.11
CA GLN A 339 -14.04 -14.19 21.24
C GLN A 339 -13.33 -13.77 19.94
N ASP A 340 -12.05 -13.44 20.02
CA ASP A 340 -11.21 -13.07 18.88
C ASP A 340 -10.78 -14.29 18.02
N GLY A 341 -11.11 -15.52 18.45
CA GLY A 341 -10.71 -16.76 17.77
C GLY A 341 -9.21 -17.08 17.88
N GLU A 342 -8.52 -16.53 18.88
CA GLU A 342 -7.08 -16.69 19.06
C GLU A 342 -6.70 -17.96 19.85
N ILE A 343 -7.64 -18.49 20.65
CA ILE A 343 -7.54 -19.77 21.36
C ILE A 343 -8.91 -20.44 21.42
N TYR A 344 -8.91 -21.76 21.50
CA TYR A 344 -10.11 -22.55 21.77
C TYR A 344 -10.08 -23.01 23.23
N ALA A 345 -10.99 -22.49 24.06
CA ALA A 345 -11.01 -22.80 25.48
C ALA A 345 -12.42 -22.64 26.08
N THR A 346 -12.65 -23.28 27.21
CA THR A 346 -13.88 -23.13 28.02
C THR A 346 -13.52 -22.72 29.45
N ILE A 347 -14.28 -21.76 30.00
CA ILE A 347 -14.05 -21.21 31.34
C ILE A 347 -15.11 -21.81 32.28
N ASN A 348 -14.67 -22.46 33.35
CA ASN A 348 -15.54 -22.89 34.45
C ASN A 348 -15.36 -21.93 35.63
N GLN A 349 -16.32 -21.01 35.81
CA GLN A 349 -16.30 -20.02 36.88
C GLN A 349 -16.49 -20.61 38.28
N LYS A 350 -17.17 -21.76 38.41
CA LYS A 350 -17.39 -22.39 39.72
C LYS A 350 -16.08 -22.91 40.32
N ASP A 351 -15.27 -23.54 39.47
CA ASP A 351 -14.01 -24.16 39.86
C ASP A 351 -12.79 -23.23 39.62
N GLY A 352 -12.99 -22.10 38.93
CA GLY A 352 -11.92 -21.17 38.58
C GLY A 352 -10.91 -21.74 37.57
N MET A 353 -11.36 -22.66 36.70
CA MET A 353 -10.51 -23.43 35.79
C MET A 353 -10.78 -23.09 34.33
N VAL A 354 -9.72 -23.06 33.52
CA VAL A 354 -9.79 -22.94 32.07
C VAL A 354 -9.39 -24.28 31.46
N ARG A 355 -10.24 -24.85 30.62
CA ARG A 355 -9.95 -26.05 29.84
C ARG A 355 -9.68 -25.67 28.39
N PHE A 356 -8.44 -25.89 27.94
CA PHE A 356 -8.02 -25.66 26.57
C PHE A 356 -8.51 -26.80 25.66
N LEU A 357 -8.89 -26.43 24.44
CA LEU A 357 -9.48 -27.31 23.44
C LEU A 357 -8.64 -27.29 22.17
N GLU A 358 -8.83 -28.30 21.34
CA GLU A 358 -8.34 -28.30 19.96
C GLU A 358 -9.25 -27.47 19.05
N ASP A 359 -8.76 -27.17 17.85
CA ASP A 359 -9.52 -26.47 16.82
C ASP A 359 -10.82 -27.24 16.50
N PRO A 360 -12.00 -26.61 16.63
CA PRO A 360 -13.27 -27.27 16.36
C PRO A 360 -13.53 -27.53 14.87
N GLU A 361 -12.76 -26.92 13.95
CA GLU A 361 -12.96 -27.08 12.52
C GLU A 361 -12.67 -28.52 12.07
N GLN A 362 -13.70 -29.17 11.50
CA GLN A 362 -13.63 -30.56 11.04
C GLN A 362 -13.51 -30.69 9.53
N TYR A 363 -13.44 -29.57 8.80
CA TYR A 363 -13.34 -29.49 7.34
C TYR A 363 -14.53 -30.13 6.61
N LYS A 364 -15.73 -30.07 7.22
CA LYS A 364 -16.95 -30.72 6.70
C LYS A 364 -18.10 -29.74 6.42
N THR A 365 -17.93 -28.48 6.76
CA THR A 365 -18.99 -27.46 6.64
C THR A 365 -19.10 -26.96 5.20
N CYS A 366 -20.30 -26.51 4.81
CA CYS A 366 -20.50 -25.84 3.53
C CYS A 366 -19.64 -24.56 3.44
N GLU A 367 -19.50 -23.83 4.55
CA GLU A 367 -18.61 -22.66 4.65
C GLU A 367 -17.16 -23.02 4.29
N MET A 368 -16.65 -24.17 4.75
CA MET A 368 -15.30 -24.60 4.38
C MET A 368 -15.18 -24.95 2.89
N ILE A 369 -16.23 -25.53 2.29
CA ILE A 369 -16.29 -25.77 0.84
C ILE A 369 -16.22 -24.45 0.07
N GLU A 370 -16.98 -23.44 0.48
CA GLU A 370 -16.97 -22.10 -0.13
C GLU A 370 -15.59 -21.42 0.01
N ASN A 371 -14.94 -21.55 1.17
CA ASN A 371 -13.59 -21.03 1.40
C ASN A 371 -12.55 -21.71 0.49
N ILE A 372 -12.66 -23.02 0.31
CA ILE A 372 -11.80 -23.79 -0.60
C ILE A 372 -12.06 -23.38 -2.04
N ASP A 373 -13.32 -23.30 -2.48
CA ASP A 373 -13.67 -22.89 -3.85
C ASP A 373 -13.14 -21.47 -4.15
N SER A 374 -13.35 -20.51 -3.25
CA SER A 374 -12.79 -19.16 -3.36
C SER A 374 -11.26 -19.17 -3.51
N SER A 375 -10.59 -20.01 -2.72
CA SER A 375 -9.13 -20.17 -2.81
C SER A 375 -8.70 -20.77 -4.15
N ILE A 376 -9.43 -21.77 -4.66
CA ILE A 376 -9.19 -22.39 -5.97
C ILE A 376 -9.38 -21.35 -7.08
N GLN A 377 -10.47 -20.58 -7.07
CA GLN A 377 -10.72 -19.53 -8.06
C GLN A 377 -9.59 -18.50 -8.09
N ARG A 378 -9.11 -18.08 -6.91
CA ARG A 378 -7.97 -17.15 -6.81
C ARG A 378 -6.69 -17.74 -7.41
N ILE A 379 -6.39 -19.01 -7.13
CA ILE A 379 -5.22 -19.70 -7.70
C ILE A 379 -5.37 -19.87 -9.22
N MET A 380 -6.56 -20.20 -9.72
CA MET A 380 -6.83 -20.31 -11.15
C MET A 380 -6.62 -18.97 -11.87
N ASN A 381 -7.10 -17.87 -11.29
CA ASN A 381 -6.89 -16.53 -11.85
C ASN A 381 -5.40 -16.16 -11.87
N LEU A 382 -4.66 -16.45 -10.79
CA LEU A 382 -3.21 -16.23 -10.75
C LEU A 382 -2.47 -17.09 -11.79
N SER A 383 -2.86 -18.36 -11.96
CA SER A 383 -2.27 -19.26 -12.96
C SER A 383 -2.47 -18.73 -14.38
N LYS A 384 -3.71 -18.36 -14.75
CA LYS A 384 -4.00 -17.74 -16.05
C LYS A 384 -3.14 -16.50 -16.31
N LYS A 385 -2.96 -15.67 -15.28
CA LYS A 385 -2.13 -14.48 -15.38
C LYS A 385 -0.65 -14.81 -15.58
N LEU A 386 -0.11 -15.78 -14.85
CA LEU A 386 1.25 -16.27 -15.04
C LEU A 386 1.46 -16.80 -16.47
N THR A 387 0.50 -17.56 -17.01
CA THR A 387 0.53 -18.00 -18.41
C THR A 387 0.56 -16.82 -19.38
N ALA A 388 -0.30 -15.82 -19.19
CA ALA A 388 -0.30 -14.63 -20.04
C ALA A 388 1.02 -13.84 -19.96
N MET A 389 1.62 -13.73 -18.77
CA MET A 389 2.93 -13.10 -18.59
C MET A 389 4.05 -13.88 -19.30
N ASP A 390 4.04 -15.23 -19.19
CA ASP A 390 5.01 -16.10 -19.86
C ASP A 390 4.90 -16.02 -21.39
N GLU A 391 3.68 -15.97 -21.93
CA GLU A 391 3.40 -15.76 -23.36
C GLU A 391 3.95 -14.40 -23.83
N LEU A 392 3.66 -13.32 -23.10
CA LEU A 392 4.15 -11.98 -23.41
C LEU A 392 5.69 -11.92 -23.40
N MET A 393 6.32 -12.53 -22.39
CA MET A 393 7.79 -12.61 -22.31
C MET A 393 8.40 -13.47 -23.42
N SER A 394 7.73 -14.58 -23.80
CA SER A 394 8.18 -15.47 -24.87
C SER A 394 8.16 -14.79 -26.24
N CYS A 395 7.30 -13.79 -26.43
CA CYS A 395 7.24 -12.98 -27.64
C CYS A 395 8.14 -11.73 -27.60
N ASP A 396 8.83 -11.46 -26.49
CA ASP A 396 9.67 -10.26 -26.35
C ASP A 396 10.93 -10.36 -27.25
N PRO A 397 11.18 -9.37 -28.13
CA PRO A 397 12.32 -9.43 -29.05
C PRO A 397 13.69 -9.48 -28.36
N LEU A 398 13.85 -8.82 -27.20
CA LEU A 398 15.09 -8.84 -26.43
C LEU A 398 15.29 -10.19 -25.76
N TYR A 399 14.21 -10.79 -25.25
CA TYR A 399 14.23 -12.15 -24.71
C TYR A 399 14.62 -13.16 -25.79
N LEU A 400 13.94 -13.15 -26.94
CA LEU A 400 14.22 -14.04 -28.07
C LEU A 400 15.64 -13.87 -28.60
N ALA A 401 16.16 -12.64 -28.69
CA ALA A 401 17.52 -12.36 -29.12
C ALA A 401 18.59 -12.91 -28.15
N LYS A 402 18.28 -13.07 -26.87
CA LYS A 402 19.18 -13.66 -25.87
C LYS A 402 19.01 -15.18 -25.78
N ALA A 403 17.77 -15.66 -25.67
CA ALA A 403 17.45 -17.09 -25.63
C ALA A 403 17.92 -17.82 -26.90
N GLY A 404 17.82 -17.17 -28.06
CA GLY A 404 18.34 -17.70 -29.33
C GLY A 404 19.87 -17.75 -29.42
N ARG A 405 20.61 -16.96 -28.63
CA ARG A 405 22.08 -17.05 -28.53
C ARG A 405 22.54 -18.13 -27.55
N GLU A 406 21.76 -18.38 -26.49
CA GLU A 406 22.06 -19.38 -25.46
C GLU A 406 21.62 -20.80 -25.86
N ARG A 407 20.69 -20.95 -26.82
CA ARG A 407 20.51 -22.23 -27.53
C ARG A 407 21.79 -22.52 -28.31
N GLN A 408 22.60 -23.46 -27.81
CA GLN A 408 23.64 -24.11 -28.61
C GLN A 408 23.03 -24.43 -29.97
N ARG A 409 23.69 -24.00 -31.05
CA ARG A 409 23.42 -24.55 -32.37
C ARG A 409 23.55 -26.06 -32.19
N PHE A 410 22.43 -26.78 -32.24
CA PHE A 410 22.49 -28.21 -32.42
C PHE A 410 23.14 -28.43 -33.77
N ASP A 411 24.43 -28.78 -33.77
CA ASP A 411 25.10 -29.25 -34.97
C ASP A 411 24.39 -30.55 -35.37
N PHE A 412 23.93 -30.59 -36.62
CA PHE A 412 23.18 -31.72 -37.16
C PHE A 412 23.99 -33.03 -37.19
N ASP A 413 25.29 -32.99 -36.87
CA ASP A 413 26.21 -34.12 -36.91
C ASP A 413 26.19 -34.99 -35.62
N ASP A 414 25.54 -34.55 -34.54
CA ASP A 414 25.48 -35.30 -33.27
C ASP A 414 24.47 -36.47 -33.28
N PHE A 415 23.75 -36.70 -34.38
CA PHE A 415 22.74 -37.77 -34.49
C PHE A 415 23.19 -39.06 -35.19
N ASP A 416 24.45 -39.20 -35.60
CA ASP A 416 24.91 -40.32 -36.43
C ASP A 416 25.87 -41.31 -35.73
N THR A 417 25.59 -41.67 -34.48
CA THR A 417 26.18 -42.89 -33.89
C THR A 417 25.11 -43.80 -33.28
N VAL A 418 24.43 -44.54 -34.15
CA VAL A 418 23.69 -45.76 -33.77
C VAL A 418 24.67 -46.73 -33.08
N PRO A 419 24.40 -47.20 -31.84
CA PRO A 419 25.24 -48.22 -31.22
C PRO A 419 25.05 -49.56 -31.93
N GLN A 420 25.97 -49.92 -32.84
CA GLN A 420 26.08 -51.30 -33.29
C GLN A 420 26.73 -52.14 -32.19
N LYS A 421 25.91 -52.83 -31.40
CA LYS A 421 26.08 -54.24 -30.98
C LYS A 421 25.12 -54.59 -29.84
N PHE A 422 24.09 -55.37 -30.19
CA PHE A 422 23.47 -56.28 -29.25
C PHE A 422 24.40 -57.50 -29.12
N ASN A 423 24.90 -57.77 -27.92
CA ASN A 423 25.42 -59.09 -27.58
C ASN A 423 24.26 -59.90 -26.98
N ILE A 424 23.97 -61.02 -27.62
CA ILE A 424 23.06 -62.09 -27.19
C ILE A 424 23.69 -62.84 -26.02
#